data_AF-K9DK19-F1
#
_entry.id   AF-K9DK19-F1
#
_cell.length_a   1.000
_cell.length_b   1.000
_cell.length_c   1.000
_cell.angle_alpha   90.00
_cell.angle_beta   90.00
_cell.angle_gamma   90.00
#
_symmetry.space_group_name_H-M   'P 1'
#
loop_
_entity.id
_entity.type
_entity.pdbx_description
1 polymer ?
#
loop_
_entity_poly.entity_id
_entity_poly.type
_entity_poly.pdbx_seq_one_letter_code
_entity_poly.pdbx_strand_id
1 'polypeptide(L)' 'MSDKTLKVSEAAELMGVTEQFIRAALKRDKFPLWGKAVRMKEGGKHYRYIILKEPFMKYIKGDWDATEVNAEG' A
#
# COMPACT_ATOMS: atom_id res chain seq x y z
N MET A 1 10.68 -16.83 -6.77
CA MET A 1 9.40 -16.34 -6.22
C MET A 1 9.41 -14.84 -6.44
N SER A 2 8.65 -14.34 -7.42
CA SER A 2 8.63 -12.91 -7.73
C SER A 2 7.97 -12.18 -6.56
N ASP A 3 8.72 -11.37 -5.81
CA ASP A 3 8.19 -10.54 -4.71
C ASP A 3 7.22 -9.49 -5.27
N LYS A 4 5.96 -9.90 -5.42
CA LYS A 4 4.83 -9.05 -5.85
C LYS A 4 4.48 -7.99 -4.79
N THR A 5 5.01 -8.13 -3.58
CA THR A 5 4.74 -7.25 -2.45
C THR A 5 5.99 -6.63 -1.86
N LEU A 6 5.88 -5.40 -1.40
CA LEU A 6 6.92 -4.69 -0.65
C LEU A 6 6.72 -4.82 0.85
N LYS A 7 7.82 -4.75 1.59
CA LYS A 7 7.80 -4.53 3.03
C LYS A 7 7.44 -3.08 3.35
N VAL A 8 6.94 -2.86 4.55
CA VAL A 8 6.65 -1.51 5.06
C VAL A 8 7.91 -0.66 5.11
N SER A 9 9.05 -1.24 5.48
CA SER A 9 10.35 -0.56 5.52
C SER A 9 10.77 -0.04 4.15
N GLU A 10 10.69 -0.90 3.13
CA GLU A 10 11.05 -0.55 1.74
C GLU A 10 10.14 0.55 1.19
N ALA A 11 8.83 0.45 1.43
CA ALA A 11 7.89 1.48 1.00
C ALA A 11 8.12 2.82 1.72
N ALA A 12 8.49 2.79 3.00
CA ALA A 12 8.82 3.98 3.78
C ALA A 12 10.08 4.68 3.26
N GLU A 13 11.13 3.90 2.97
CA GLU A 13 12.38 4.39 2.36
C GLU A 13 12.11 5.04 0.99
N LEU A 14 11.34 4.37 0.12
CA LEU A 14 11.01 4.88 -1.21
C LEU A 14 10.15 6.15 -1.18
N MET A 15 9.31 6.33 -0.16
CA MET A 15 8.51 7.54 0.05
C MET A 15 9.23 8.65 0.81
N GLY A 16 10.39 8.37 1.43
CA GLY A 16 11.05 9.32 2.33
C GLY A 16 10.25 9.61 3.61
N VAL A 17 9.48 8.64 4.10
CA VAL A 17 8.63 8.77 5.30
C VAL A 17 8.97 7.69 6.33
N THR A 18 8.36 7.75 7.52
CA THR A 18 8.56 6.74 8.56
C THR A 18 7.69 5.50 8.32
N GLU A 19 8.12 4.32 8.80
CA GLU A 19 7.27 3.12 8.77
C GLU A 19 5.94 3.32 9.50
N GLN A 20 5.93 4.10 10.57
CA GLN A 20 4.72 4.39 11.33
C GLN A 20 3.69 5.16 10.49
N PHE A 21 4.16 6.10 9.66
CA PHE A 21 3.32 6.82 8.72
C PHE A 21 2.64 5.84 7.75
N ILE A 22 3.40 4.95 7.10
CA ILE A 22 2.86 3.93 6.19
C ILE A 22 1.82 3.07 6.91
N ARG A 23 2.15 2.53 8.09
CA ARG A 23 1.22 1.68 8.86
C ARG A 23 -0.08 2.43 9.21
N ALA A 24 0.01 3.69 9.61
CA ALA A 24 -1.16 4.49 9.96
C ALA A 24 -2.02 4.81 8.73
N ALA A 25 -1.38 5.14 7.60
CA ALA A 25 -2.07 5.43 6.34
C ALA A 25 -2.79 4.18 5.78
N LEU A 26 -2.13 3.02 5.80
CA LEU A 26 -2.70 1.74 5.36
C LEU A 26 -3.88 1.30 6.24
N LYS A 27 -3.85 1.59 7.55
CA LYS A 27 -4.98 1.34 8.46
C LYS A 27 -6.19 2.24 8.20
N ARG A 28 -5.96 3.42 7.64
CA ARG A 28 -6.98 4.42 7.29
C ARG A 28 -7.40 4.34 5.82
N ASP A 29 -6.96 3.31 5.11
CA ASP A 29 -7.24 3.08 3.69
C ASP A 29 -6.93 4.29 2.80
N LYS A 30 -5.83 5.00 3.10
CA LYS A 30 -5.42 6.19 2.32
C LYS A 30 -4.82 5.85 0.95
N PHE A 31 -4.46 4.60 0.74
CA PHE A 31 -3.74 4.12 -0.45
C PHE A 31 -4.35 2.84 -1.03
N PRO A 32 -5.68 2.79 -1.26
CA PRO A 32 -6.41 1.54 -1.54
C PRO A 32 -5.90 0.81 -2.80
N LEU A 33 -5.29 1.56 -3.72
CA LEU A 33 -4.81 1.10 -5.03
C LEU A 33 -3.53 0.25 -4.94
N TRP A 34 -2.72 0.45 -3.90
CA TRP A 34 -1.44 -0.24 -3.77
C TRP A 34 -1.20 -0.79 -2.38
N GLY A 35 -1.97 -0.42 -1.38
CA GLY A 35 -1.68 -0.80 0.00
C GLY A 35 -2.91 -0.90 0.87
N LYS A 36 -2.97 -1.97 1.67
CA LYS A 36 -4.00 -2.14 2.71
C LYS A 36 -3.46 -2.80 3.97
N ALA A 37 -4.10 -2.49 5.10
CA ALA A 37 -3.90 -3.20 6.36
C ALA A 37 -5.04 -4.20 6.59
N VAL A 38 -4.71 -5.49 6.71
CA VAL A 38 -5.67 -6.56 6.98
C VAL A 38 -5.52 -7.00 8.43
N ARG A 39 -6.61 -6.95 9.21
CA ARG A 39 -6.63 -7.54 10.56
C ARG A 39 -6.51 -9.05 10.45
N MET A 40 -5.61 -9.66 11.23
CA MET A 40 -5.42 -11.11 11.18
C MET A 40 -6.51 -11.90 11.93
N LYS A 41 -7.15 -11.29 12.92
CA LYS A 41 -8.32 -11.84 13.62
C LYS A 41 -9.31 -10.71 13.87
N GLU A 42 -10.59 -11.06 13.84
CA GLU A 42 -11.64 -10.14 14.27
C GLU A 42 -11.43 -9.75 15.74
N GLY A 43 -11.44 -8.45 16.03
CA GLY A 43 -11.09 -7.91 17.36
C GLY A 43 -9.60 -7.94 17.74
N GLY A 44 -8.70 -8.48 16.90
CA GLY A 44 -7.28 -8.58 17.19
C GLY A 44 -6.48 -7.26 17.02
N LYS A 45 -5.35 -7.16 17.73
CA LYS A 45 -4.41 -6.01 17.64
C LYS A 45 -3.38 -6.14 16.50
N HIS A 46 -3.26 -7.34 15.92
CA HIS A 46 -2.26 -7.64 14.89
C HIS A 46 -2.81 -7.38 13.48
N TYR A 47 -2.00 -6.69 12.69
CA TYR A 47 -2.29 -6.35 11.29
C TYR A 47 -1.22 -6.95 10.38
N ARG A 48 -1.67 -7.52 9.27
CA ARG A 48 -0.84 -7.79 8.11
C ARG A 48 -0.88 -6.59 7.18
N TYR A 49 0.26 -6.07 6.79
CA TYR A 49 0.36 -5.01 5.80
C TYR A 49 0.65 -5.63 4.45
N ILE A 50 -0.16 -5.30 3.45
CA ILE A 50 0.00 -5.75 2.07
C ILE A 50 0.26 -4.50 1.25
N ILE A 51 1.41 -4.46 0.58
CA ILE A 51 1.82 -3.38 -0.31
C ILE A 51 2.16 -4.02 -1.65
N LEU A 52 1.41 -3.72 -2.70
CA LEU A 52 1.63 -4.24 -4.05
C LEU A 52 2.74 -3.44 -4.72
N LYS A 53 3.81 -4.12 -5.13
CA LYS A 53 5.04 -3.47 -5.62
C LYS A 53 4.79 -2.62 -6.87
N GLU A 54 4.12 -3.18 -7.86
CA GLU A 54 3.92 -2.52 -9.15
C GLU A 54 3.00 -1.28 -9.07
N PRO A 55 1.79 -1.35 -8.46
CA PRO A 55 0.95 -0.18 -8.24
C PRO A 55 1.61 0.89 -7.36
N PHE A 56 2.41 0.49 -6.36
CA PHE A 56 3.18 1.42 -5.53
C PHE A 56 4.24 2.16 -6.37
N MET A 57 4.97 1.46 -7.22
CA MET A 57 5.99 2.09 -8.09
C MET A 57 5.36 3.05 -9.10
N LYS A 58 4.18 2.72 -9.67
CA LYS A 58 3.40 3.66 -10.50
C LYS A 58 3.04 4.93 -9.72
N TYR A 59 2.58 4.79 -8.47
CA TYR A 59 2.28 5.91 -7.57
C TYR A 59 3.48 6.82 -7.31
N ILE A 60 4.65 6.26 -6.98
CA ILE A 60 5.87 7.04 -6.70
C ILE A 60 6.38 7.79 -7.95
N LYS A 61 6.28 7.16 -9.13
CA LYS A 61 6.71 7.78 -10.39
C LYS A 61 5.78 8.91 -10.86
N GLY A 62 4.60 9.06 -10.25
CA GLY A 62 3.56 9.97 -10.74
C GLY A 62 2.92 9.49 -12.04
N ASP A 63 3.16 8.23 -12.42
CA ASP A 63 2.67 7.61 -13.66
C ASP A 63 1.30 6.98 -13.41
N TRP A 64 0.39 7.83 -12.94
CA TRP A 64 -0.99 7.48 -12.60
C TRP A 64 -1.91 8.06 -13.66
N ASP A 65 -2.41 7.21 -14.54
CA ASP A 65 -3.46 7.60 -15.47
C ASP A 65 -4.82 7.50 -14.75
N ALA A 66 -5.45 8.65 -14.53
CA ALA A 66 -6.79 8.73 -13.94
C ALA A 66 -7.87 8.04 -14.79
N THR A 67 -7.54 7.57 -15.99
CA THR A 67 -8.45 6.76 -16.81
C THR A 67 -8.53 5.28 -16.40
N GLU A 68 -7.61 4.75 -15.58
CA GLU A 68 -7.68 3.35 -15.12
C GLU A 68 -8.66 3.13 -13.94
N VAL A 69 -9.10 4.19 -13.26
CA VAL A 69 -9.95 4.09 -12.04
C VAL A 69 -11.47 4.09 -12.31
N ASN A 70 -11.90 4.22 -13.57
CA ASN A 70 -13.33 4.24 -13.95
C ASN A 70 -13.68 3.27 -15.09
N ALA A 71 -12.92 2.19 -15.28
CA ALA A 71 -13.26 1.15 -16.25
C ALA A 71 -14.13 0.04 -15.64
N GLU A 72 -15.15 0.40 -14.86
CA GLU A 72 -16.31 -0.45 -14.53
C GLU A 72 -17.48 0.47 -14.15
N GLY A 73 -18.18 0.92 -15.20
CA GLY A 73 -19.55 1.43 -15.16
C GLY A 73 -20.41 0.57 -16.07
#